data_AF-D7UVP9-F1
#
_entry.id   AF-D7UVP9-F1
#
_cell.length_a   1.000
_cell.length_b   1.000
_cell.length_c   1.000
_cell.angle_alpha   90.00
_cell.angle_beta   90.00
_cell.angle_gamma   90.00
#
_symmetry.space_group_name_H-M   'P 1'
#
loop_
_entity.id
_entity.type
_entity.pdbx_description
1 polymer ?
#
loop_
_entity_poly.entity_id
_entity_poly.type
_entity_poly.pdbx_seq_one_letter_code
_entity_poly.pdbx_strand_id
1 'polypeptide(L)'
;MDASLICWPNKKRRSFLLKKALKPIVSLSLASVLLIPTISAEPFAKETAKTEQSTKDDSIYIPKNIREGKTTEENDGFEDYKADTNTIFSAYAAKASYENVNNYIKKKKFSTAKIEQQLKSQFPKFGYRNGTDKPEGIVLHETANPTSTIQGEINYMSNNYNNAFVHAFVDKSHIIQIHPTKYAVWGAGKYANQRFIQFELVRHKTFDEFARSINNYAYYAAYLLRQYNMPFDSAESDGKGTVWTHNAVTKYLGGTNHTDPVGYFSQWGYSVSQLNTLIKEKYDAMKVYEKIKSDIVYTAYANVKDAKTYNIYSKPYNTSGAKKVGTLANYKSKQIRILRKAQTSRNWYQISVDGKTIGWVDTRAFSIYYKKGSSDKAVNLTRYLKKGQSGAYYYQLPVADPPIRTATLKALTSKKITVYQQATVKNVLWYHIKDGSKVLGWTQASNLTANANTAEKYDTIYSDITYTAYATVKNATTYNIYSRPFNTSGAKKVSSLASYKSKKIRIHRKIVTDRSTWYQISVDGKTLGWTDSRAFSIFYKKAVTDKAASLTKKVAKKTDSYYLLPVDDNSIKKGTLSSYASKTLKIDRTATVQKVVWYHILDGSKAIGWVKASSLK
;
A
#
# COMPACT_ATOMS: atom_id res chain seq x y z
N MET A 1 -33.74 -20.42 -13.87
CA MET A 1 -33.47 -20.14 -12.43
C MET A 1 -32.02 -19.67 -12.29
N ASP A 2 -31.58 -18.62 -13.01
CA ASP A 2 -31.95 -17.18 -12.94
C ASP A 2 -31.15 -16.49 -11.83
N ALA A 3 -30.29 -15.48 -12.07
CA ALA A 3 -30.48 -14.17 -12.71
C ALA A 3 -31.29 -13.19 -11.82
N SER A 4 -30.98 -11.89 -11.70
CA SER A 4 -29.75 -11.12 -12.02
C SER A 4 -29.84 -9.67 -11.46
N LEU A 5 -28.70 -8.97 -11.32
CA LEU A 5 -28.51 -7.50 -11.48
C LEU A 5 -29.33 -6.43 -10.67
N ILE A 6 -28.57 -5.50 -10.04
CA ILE A 6 -28.73 -4.01 -10.09
C ILE A 6 -29.71 -3.23 -9.14
N CYS A 7 -29.07 -2.40 -8.28
CA CYS A 7 -29.29 -0.97 -7.90
C CYS A 7 -30.66 -0.28 -7.60
N TRP A 8 -30.71 0.37 -6.42
CA TRP A 8 -31.02 1.80 -6.11
C TRP A 8 -32.18 2.57 -6.81
N PRO A 9 -32.95 3.34 -6.01
CA PRO A 9 -32.88 4.82 -6.04
C PRO A 9 -32.77 5.44 -4.61
N ASN A 10 -32.10 6.56 -4.30
CA ASN A 10 -31.80 7.85 -4.97
C ASN A 10 -32.95 8.89 -4.98
N LYS A 11 -32.88 9.94 -4.14
CA LYS A 11 -33.68 11.19 -4.33
C LYS A 11 -33.04 12.46 -3.72
N LYS A 12 -32.46 13.27 -4.61
CA LYS A 12 -32.35 14.75 -4.67
C LYS A 12 -31.75 15.58 -3.50
N ARG A 13 -30.82 16.47 -3.90
CA ARG A 13 -30.27 17.62 -3.14
C ARG A 13 -31.25 18.81 -3.11
N ARG A 14 -31.02 19.76 -2.19
CA ARG A 14 -30.93 21.21 -2.52
C ARG A 14 -30.13 21.97 -1.45
N SER A 15 -29.71 23.20 -1.78
CA SER A 15 -28.85 24.06 -0.96
C SER A 15 -29.07 25.52 -1.32
N PHE A 16 -29.19 26.43 -0.34
CA PHE A 16 -28.69 27.81 -0.44
C PHE A 16 -28.69 28.51 0.94
N LEU A 17 -28.05 29.68 1.02
CA LEU A 17 -27.94 30.55 2.19
C LEU A 17 -28.91 31.74 2.09
N LEU A 18 -29.36 32.30 3.23
CA LEU A 18 -29.49 33.76 3.43
C LEU A 18 -29.55 34.15 4.93
N LYS A 19 -29.56 35.46 5.24
CA LYS A 19 -29.51 36.05 6.61
C LYS A 19 -30.75 36.91 6.92
N LYS A 20 -31.11 37.01 8.22
CA LYS A 20 -31.88 38.04 8.99
C LYS A 20 -32.91 37.35 9.93
N ALA A 21 -33.46 37.96 10.99
CA ALA A 21 -32.96 38.93 12.00
C ALA A 21 -34.05 39.16 13.09
N LEU A 22 -33.67 39.69 14.26
CA LEU A 22 -34.50 40.32 15.32
C LEU A 22 -35.28 39.45 16.35
N LYS A 23 -35.68 40.15 17.44
CA LYS A 23 -36.26 39.79 18.77
C LYS A 23 -37.72 40.37 18.86
N PRO A 24 -38.58 40.27 19.93
CA PRO A 24 -38.34 40.21 21.40
C PRO A 24 -39.22 39.21 22.24
N ILE A 25 -38.84 38.78 23.47
CA ILE A 25 -39.13 39.25 24.89
C ILE A 25 -40.54 38.89 25.45
N VAL A 26 -40.69 38.78 26.79
CA VAL A 26 -41.89 38.56 27.67
C VAL A 26 -42.02 37.12 28.26
N SER A 27 -42.56 36.92 29.48
CA SER A 27 -41.85 37.06 30.79
C SER A 27 -42.60 36.46 32.03
N LEU A 28 -41.84 35.88 32.97
CA LEU A 28 -42.08 35.66 34.43
C LEU A 28 -43.34 34.95 35.00
N SER A 29 -43.09 33.87 35.77
CA SER A 29 -43.87 33.31 36.91
C SER A 29 -43.03 32.18 37.56
N LEU A 30 -42.96 31.83 38.87
CA LEU A 30 -43.41 32.38 40.18
C LEU A 30 -44.90 32.26 40.57
N ALA A 31 -45.28 31.92 41.83
CA ALA A 31 -44.56 31.26 42.95
C ALA A 31 -45.51 30.79 44.11
N SER A 32 -45.15 29.71 44.84
CA SER A 32 -45.52 29.42 46.26
C SER A 32 -47.03 29.14 46.61
N VAL A 33 -47.49 28.65 47.78
CA VAL A 33 -46.86 28.27 49.08
C VAL A 33 -47.72 27.25 49.92
N LEU A 34 -47.08 26.48 50.85
CA LEU A 34 -47.54 25.78 52.09
C LEU A 34 -48.91 25.07 52.26
N LEU A 35 -48.87 23.88 52.92
CA LEU A 35 -49.45 23.65 54.27
C LEU A 35 -48.88 22.39 54.97
N ILE A 36 -48.79 22.38 56.31
CA ILE A 36 -48.26 21.30 57.20
C ILE A 36 -49.00 21.38 58.57
N PRO A 37 -49.50 20.27 59.19
CA PRO A 37 -48.94 19.81 60.49
C PRO A 37 -49.01 18.29 60.81
N THR A 38 -47.85 17.75 61.27
CA THR A 38 -47.59 16.76 62.36
C THR A 38 -48.63 15.75 62.88
N ILE A 39 -48.18 14.50 63.18
CA ILE A 39 -48.01 13.98 64.58
C ILE A 39 -47.22 12.64 64.64
N SER A 40 -46.63 12.38 65.81
CA SER A 40 -45.71 11.29 66.25
C SER A 40 -46.18 9.83 66.12
N ALA A 41 -45.26 8.87 65.85
CA ALA A 41 -44.83 7.84 66.82
C ALA A 41 -43.94 6.71 66.20
N GLU A 42 -42.89 6.28 66.93
CA GLU A 42 -42.30 4.92 66.85
C GLU A 42 -42.60 4.15 68.15
N PRO A 43 -42.55 2.80 68.18
CA PRO A 43 -41.29 2.15 68.61
C PRO A 43 -40.94 0.78 67.99
N PHE A 44 -39.63 0.55 67.84
CA PHE A 44 -38.88 -0.73 67.94
C PHE A 44 -39.59 -2.10 67.86
N ALA A 45 -39.13 -2.94 66.92
CA ALA A 45 -39.09 -4.40 67.09
C ALA A 45 -37.87 -5.04 66.40
N LYS A 46 -37.13 -5.84 67.18
CA LYS A 46 -35.87 -6.55 66.87
C LYS A 46 -35.81 -7.27 65.51
N GLU A 47 -34.68 -7.14 64.80
CA GLU A 47 -34.25 -8.09 63.77
C GLU A 47 -33.26 -9.11 64.36
N THR A 48 -33.44 -10.41 64.06
CA THR A 48 -32.53 -11.48 64.48
C THR A 48 -31.59 -11.88 63.34
N ALA A 49 -30.31 -12.06 63.67
CA ALA A 49 -29.26 -12.25 62.68
C ALA A 49 -29.42 -13.52 61.82
N LYS A 50 -29.09 -13.40 60.53
CA LYS A 50 -28.58 -14.49 59.71
C LYS A 50 -27.18 -14.16 59.23
N THR A 51 -26.27 -15.12 59.40
CA THR A 51 -24.89 -15.06 58.92
C THR A 51 -24.81 -15.32 57.42
N GLU A 52 -24.19 -14.42 56.66
CA GLU A 52 -23.51 -14.78 55.41
C GLU A 52 -22.06 -14.27 55.44
N GLN A 53 -21.11 -15.19 55.23
CA GLN A 53 -19.68 -14.96 55.40
C GLN A 53 -19.05 -14.57 54.05
N SER A 54 -19.05 -13.28 53.74
CA SER A 54 -18.48 -12.76 52.49
C SER A 54 -16.96 -12.50 52.61
N THR A 55 -16.15 -13.46 52.17
CA THR A 55 -14.69 -13.27 52.05
C THR A 55 -14.38 -12.41 50.82
N LYS A 56 -14.16 -11.10 51.03
CA LYS A 56 -13.61 -10.23 49.98
C LYS A 56 -12.12 -10.50 49.80
N ASP A 57 -11.71 -10.58 48.53
CA ASP A 57 -10.31 -10.60 48.11
C ASP A 57 -9.87 -9.17 47.81
N ASP A 58 -9.51 -8.42 48.85
CA ASP A 58 -9.12 -7.00 48.75
C ASP A 58 -7.65 -6.81 48.32
N SER A 59 -7.02 -7.85 47.76
CA SER A 59 -5.59 -7.99 47.42
C SER A 59 -4.91 -6.78 46.77
N ILE A 60 -5.63 -6.05 45.89
CA ILE A 60 -5.15 -4.83 45.22
C ILE A 60 -6.21 -3.72 45.28
N TYR A 61 -7.02 -3.64 46.34
CA TYR A 61 -8.07 -2.62 46.44
C TYR A 61 -7.53 -1.26 46.89
N ILE A 62 -7.57 -0.26 46.01
CA ILE A 62 -7.29 1.14 46.36
C ILE A 62 -8.62 1.90 46.52
N PRO A 63 -8.91 2.46 47.72
CA PRO A 63 -10.07 3.30 47.94
C PRO A 63 -10.16 4.50 46.99
N LYS A 64 -11.33 4.70 46.39
CA LYS A 64 -11.58 5.72 45.36
C LYS A 64 -11.29 7.16 45.83
N ASN A 65 -11.58 7.47 47.10
CA ASN A 65 -11.28 8.74 47.75
C ASN A 65 -9.76 9.02 47.82
N ILE A 66 -8.97 8.02 48.23
CA ILE A 66 -7.50 8.09 48.26
C ILE A 66 -6.98 8.31 46.84
N ARG A 67 -7.43 7.49 45.88
CA ARG A 67 -7.04 7.57 44.46
C ARG A 67 -7.35 8.91 43.80
N GLU A 68 -8.49 9.52 44.13
CA GLU A 68 -8.93 10.82 43.61
C GLU A 68 -8.38 12.02 44.41
N GLY A 69 -7.55 11.79 45.43
CA GLY A 69 -6.88 12.84 46.20
C GLY A 69 -7.79 13.66 47.10
N LYS A 70 -8.91 13.07 47.57
CA LYS A 70 -9.97 13.77 48.31
C LYS A 70 -9.85 13.70 49.84
N THR A 71 -8.78 13.11 50.37
CA THR A 71 -8.49 13.03 51.81
C THR A 71 -7.34 13.95 52.21
N THR A 72 -7.58 14.75 53.25
CA THR A 72 -6.57 15.35 54.13
C THR A 72 -5.99 14.28 55.06
N GLU A 73 -4.84 14.55 55.68
CA GLU A 73 -4.01 13.53 56.34
C GLU A 73 -4.34 13.32 57.83
N GLU A 74 -5.61 13.45 58.19
CA GLU A 74 -6.15 13.17 59.54
C GLU A 74 -7.38 12.26 59.43
N ASN A 75 -7.34 11.12 60.14
CA ASN A 75 -8.36 10.06 60.19
C ASN A 75 -8.81 9.47 58.83
N ASP A 76 -8.04 8.51 58.31
CA ASP A 76 -8.44 7.65 57.19
C ASP A 76 -9.30 6.43 57.60
N GLY A 77 -9.61 6.28 58.88
CA GLY A 77 -10.68 5.41 59.38
C GLY A 77 -10.28 3.96 59.65
N PHE A 78 -8.99 3.65 59.67
CA PHE A 78 -8.46 2.40 60.20
C PHE A 78 -7.77 2.69 61.54
N GLU A 79 -8.34 2.24 62.65
CA GLU A 79 -7.61 2.25 63.91
C GLU A 79 -6.41 1.30 63.83
N ASP A 80 -5.41 1.60 64.66
CA ASP A 80 -4.10 0.95 64.69
C ASP A 80 -4.25 -0.51 65.19
N TYR A 81 -4.63 -1.43 64.30
CA TYR A 81 -4.61 -2.86 64.58
C TYR A 81 -3.15 -3.33 64.64
N LYS A 82 -2.52 -3.02 65.77
CA LYS A 82 -1.22 -3.57 66.18
C LYS A 82 -1.35 -5.08 66.15
N ALA A 83 -0.82 -5.68 65.09
CA ALA A 83 -0.79 -7.12 64.94
C ALA A 83 -0.01 -7.71 66.11
N ASP A 84 -0.73 -8.31 67.06
CA ASP A 84 -0.15 -8.94 68.24
C ASP A 84 0.75 -10.09 67.78
N THR A 85 2.06 -9.89 67.89
CA THR A 85 3.07 -10.63 67.11
C THR A 85 3.31 -12.07 67.56
N ASN A 86 2.55 -12.54 68.56
CA ASN A 86 2.78 -13.83 69.23
C ASN A 86 1.70 -14.91 69.00
N THR A 87 0.56 -14.59 68.38
CA THR A 87 -0.65 -15.45 68.53
C THR A 87 -1.06 -16.27 67.29
N ILE A 88 -0.34 -16.18 66.16
CA ILE A 88 -0.40 -17.19 65.07
C ILE A 88 1.02 -17.55 64.58
N PHE A 89 1.91 -17.90 65.53
CA PHE A 89 3.25 -18.42 65.22
C PHE A 89 3.40 -19.91 65.57
N SER A 90 2.44 -20.74 65.14
CA SER A 90 2.49 -22.19 65.27
C SER A 90 1.97 -22.90 64.01
N ALA A 91 2.47 -24.12 63.79
CA ALA A 91 2.05 -25.07 62.75
C ALA A 91 2.16 -24.62 61.28
N TYR A 92 3.37 -24.27 60.81
CA TYR A 92 3.83 -24.75 59.48
C TYR A 92 5.34 -25.02 59.45
N ALA A 93 5.68 -26.29 59.22
CA ALA A 93 6.94 -26.95 58.80
C ALA A 93 8.31 -26.23 58.91
N ALA A 94 9.33 -27.02 59.27
CA ALA A 94 10.73 -26.60 59.32
C ALA A 94 11.22 -25.95 58.01
N LYS A 95 11.96 -24.85 58.12
CA LYS A 95 12.59 -24.16 56.99
C LYS A 95 13.66 -25.04 56.34
N ALA A 96 13.31 -25.69 55.24
CA ALA A 96 14.31 -26.15 54.28
C ALA A 96 15.07 -24.92 53.76
N SER A 97 16.41 -24.93 53.83
CA SER A 97 17.24 -23.86 53.29
C SER A 97 17.26 -23.96 51.76
N TYR A 98 16.32 -23.27 51.10
CA TYR A 98 16.29 -23.17 49.64
C TYR A 98 17.62 -22.68 49.06
N GLU A 99 18.01 -23.20 47.89
CA GLU A 99 19.17 -22.66 47.15
C GLU A 99 18.93 -21.16 46.84
N ASN A 100 19.99 -20.35 46.86
CA ASN A 100 19.86 -18.94 46.50
C ASN A 100 19.21 -18.79 45.11
N VAL A 101 18.04 -18.16 45.06
CA VAL A 101 17.18 -18.08 43.87
C VAL A 101 17.91 -17.52 42.65
N ASN A 102 18.74 -16.48 42.82
CA ASN A 102 19.51 -15.92 41.70
C ASN A 102 20.55 -16.91 41.18
N ASN A 103 21.23 -17.64 42.07
CA ASN A 103 22.17 -18.69 41.69
C ASN A 103 21.44 -19.84 40.98
N TYR A 104 20.25 -20.25 41.46
CA TYR A 104 19.41 -21.26 40.82
C TYR A 104 18.97 -20.83 39.41
N ILE A 105 18.49 -19.59 39.23
CA ILE A 105 18.11 -19.03 37.92
C ILE A 105 19.29 -19.07 36.93
N LYS A 106 20.49 -18.67 37.39
CA LYS A 106 21.73 -18.68 36.58
C LYS A 106 22.16 -20.11 36.22
N LYS A 107 22.15 -21.01 37.21
CA LYS A 107 22.48 -22.45 37.10
C LYS A 107 21.55 -23.19 36.14
N LYS A 108 20.24 -22.91 36.20
CA LYS A 108 19.21 -23.47 35.31
C LYS A 108 19.12 -22.76 33.94
N LYS A 109 19.79 -21.61 33.77
CA LYS A 109 19.85 -20.81 32.52
C LYS A 109 18.47 -20.50 31.93
N PHE A 110 17.52 -20.10 32.78
CA PHE A 110 16.12 -19.88 32.37
C PHE A 110 15.97 -18.81 31.27
N SER A 111 15.39 -19.20 30.14
CA SER A 111 14.87 -18.27 29.13
C SER A 111 13.79 -17.36 29.73
N THR A 112 13.78 -16.10 29.34
CA THR A 112 12.73 -15.15 29.71
C THR A 112 11.51 -15.29 28.80
N ALA A 113 10.31 -15.15 29.36
CA ALA A 113 9.07 -15.09 28.61
C ALA A 113 9.05 -13.95 27.57
N LYS A 114 8.18 -14.07 26.56
CA LYS A 114 7.87 -12.97 25.65
C LYS A 114 6.93 -11.99 26.33
N ILE A 115 7.01 -10.72 25.94
CA ILE A 115 6.07 -9.69 26.38
C ILE A 115 4.85 -9.73 25.45
N GLU A 116 3.75 -10.26 25.98
CA GLU A 116 2.46 -10.37 25.31
C GLU A 116 1.61 -9.11 25.53
N GLN A 117 0.58 -8.93 24.69
CA GLN A 117 -0.27 -7.74 24.69
C GLN A 117 -1.75 -8.17 24.73
N GLN A 118 -2.38 -8.03 25.90
CA GLN A 118 -3.82 -8.23 26.11
C GLN A 118 -4.49 -6.90 26.52
N LEU A 119 -4.21 -5.84 25.75
CA LEU A 119 -4.60 -4.47 26.09
C LEU A 119 -6.12 -4.31 26.25
N LYS A 120 -6.58 -3.89 27.43
CA LYS A 120 -8.01 -3.71 27.74
C LYS A 120 -8.49 -2.35 27.24
N SER A 121 -9.57 -2.33 26.46
CA SER A 121 -10.11 -1.10 25.86
C SER A 121 -10.84 -0.21 26.88
N GLN A 122 -11.45 -0.81 27.91
CA GLN A 122 -12.18 -0.10 28.97
C GLN A 122 -11.31 0.75 29.91
N PHE A 123 -9.99 0.50 29.96
CA PHE A 123 -9.11 1.18 30.91
C PHE A 123 -8.89 2.66 30.49
N PRO A 124 -9.06 3.61 31.43
CA PRO A 124 -8.86 5.04 31.17
C PRO A 124 -7.39 5.34 30.83
N LYS A 125 -7.15 6.38 30.04
CA LYS A 125 -5.82 6.72 29.50
C LYS A 125 -5.48 8.16 29.88
N PHE A 126 -4.67 8.31 30.92
CA PHE A 126 -4.25 9.60 31.48
C PHE A 126 -2.72 9.66 31.56
N GLY A 127 -2.15 10.88 31.60
CA GLY A 127 -0.70 11.06 31.64
C GLY A 127 -0.10 10.85 33.03
N TYR A 128 1.20 10.60 33.08
CA TYR A 128 2.01 10.86 34.28
C TYR A 128 2.09 12.38 34.55
N ARG A 129 2.52 12.80 35.74
CA ARG A 129 2.62 14.24 36.10
C ARG A 129 3.49 15.06 35.14
N ASN A 130 4.49 14.43 34.50
CA ASN A 130 5.37 15.06 33.53
C ASN A 130 4.80 15.06 32.09
N GLY A 131 3.71 14.32 31.85
CA GLY A 131 3.05 14.12 30.55
C GLY A 131 2.91 12.65 30.13
N THR A 132 2.36 12.42 28.93
CA THR A 132 2.33 11.08 28.29
C THR A 132 3.75 10.63 27.90
N ASP A 133 4.01 9.32 27.99
CA ASP A 133 5.29 8.64 27.70
C ASP A 133 6.50 9.10 28.57
N LYS A 134 6.21 9.63 29.77
CA LYS A 134 7.22 10.12 30.73
C LYS A 134 7.03 9.57 32.17
N PRO A 135 7.12 8.25 32.39
CA PRO A 135 7.28 7.70 33.72
C PRO A 135 8.63 8.11 34.33
N GLU A 136 8.72 8.06 35.66
CA GLU A 136 9.92 8.32 36.45
C GLU A 136 10.57 7.03 36.99
N GLY A 137 9.89 5.88 36.87
CA GLY A 137 10.30 4.62 37.46
C GLY A 137 9.26 3.51 37.30
N ILE A 138 9.47 2.43 38.03
CA ILE A 138 8.61 1.25 38.15
C ILE A 138 8.28 0.97 39.63
N VAL A 139 7.07 0.51 39.92
CA VAL A 139 6.69 -0.14 41.19
C VAL A 139 6.55 -1.64 40.94
N LEU A 140 7.10 -2.40 41.88
CA LEU A 140 7.16 -3.85 41.93
C LEU A 140 6.13 -4.35 42.95
N HIS A 141 5.07 -4.99 42.45
CA HIS A 141 3.97 -5.57 43.24
C HIS A 141 3.93 -7.10 43.18
N GLU A 142 3.23 -7.73 44.11
CA GLU A 142 2.80 -9.13 44.02
C GLU A 142 1.35 -9.29 44.49
N THR A 143 0.61 -10.21 43.87
CA THR A 143 -0.87 -10.15 43.84
C THR A 143 -1.57 -10.54 45.14
N ALA A 144 -0.85 -10.79 46.23
CA ALA A 144 -1.34 -11.19 47.55
C ALA A 144 -2.15 -12.52 47.63
N ASN A 145 -2.80 -12.98 46.56
CA ASN A 145 -3.60 -14.19 46.52
C ASN A 145 -2.73 -15.44 46.20
N PRO A 146 -2.62 -16.45 47.09
CA PRO A 146 -1.78 -17.64 46.89
C PRO A 146 -2.45 -18.75 46.04
N THR A 147 -3.67 -18.55 45.56
CA THR A 147 -4.46 -19.55 44.80
C THR A 147 -4.81 -19.11 43.39
N SER A 148 -4.61 -17.84 43.04
CA SER A 148 -4.96 -17.25 41.75
C SER A 148 -4.10 -17.74 40.58
N THR A 149 -4.43 -17.26 39.37
CA THR A 149 -3.66 -17.48 38.15
C THR A 149 -3.58 -16.16 37.38
N ILE A 150 -2.58 -15.99 36.51
CA ILE A 150 -2.40 -14.75 35.74
C ILE A 150 -3.67 -14.31 34.97
N GLN A 151 -4.45 -15.27 34.45
CA GLN A 151 -5.70 -14.96 33.75
C GLN A 151 -6.85 -14.64 34.73
N GLY A 152 -6.90 -15.28 35.90
CA GLY A 152 -7.85 -14.94 36.96
C GLY A 152 -7.66 -13.51 37.45
N GLU A 153 -6.41 -13.15 37.76
CA GLU A 153 -5.99 -11.80 38.15
C GLU A 153 -6.34 -10.75 37.08
N ILE A 154 -5.94 -11.00 35.82
CA ILE A 154 -6.27 -10.13 34.68
C ILE A 154 -7.78 -9.97 34.53
N ASN A 155 -8.58 -11.02 34.75
CA ASN A 155 -10.04 -10.95 34.63
C ASN A 155 -10.66 -10.17 35.80
N TYR A 156 -10.26 -10.47 37.03
CA TYR A 156 -10.73 -9.75 38.23
C TYR A 156 -10.42 -8.26 38.15
N MET A 157 -9.19 -7.90 37.79
CA MET A 157 -8.77 -6.51 37.56
C MET A 157 -9.46 -5.87 36.34
N SER A 158 -9.74 -6.63 35.27
CA SER A 158 -10.49 -6.10 34.12
C SER A 158 -11.91 -5.69 34.50
N ASN A 159 -12.54 -6.40 35.44
CA ASN A 159 -13.89 -6.13 35.92
C ASN A 159 -13.88 -5.02 37.00
N ASN A 160 -12.87 -5.01 37.89
CA ASN A 160 -12.76 -4.10 39.03
C ASN A 160 -11.88 -2.85 38.77
N TYR A 161 -11.57 -2.54 37.51
CA TYR A 161 -10.64 -1.45 37.12
C TYR A 161 -11.00 -0.05 37.64
N ASN A 162 -12.28 0.15 38.02
CA ASN A 162 -12.76 1.38 38.65
C ASN A 162 -12.32 1.53 40.12
N ASN A 163 -11.68 0.52 40.70
CA ASN A 163 -10.96 0.57 41.96
C ASN A 163 -9.47 0.73 41.64
N ALA A 164 -8.86 -0.35 41.12
CA ALA A 164 -7.44 -0.43 40.78
C ALA A 164 -7.19 -1.17 39.46
N PHE A 165 -6.13 -0.80 38.74
CA PHE A 165 -5.56 -1.57 37.63
C PHE A 165 -4.07 -1.26 37.43
N VAL A 166 -3.31 -2.25 36.97
CA VAL A 166 -1.86 -2.15 36.66
C VAL A 166 -1.57 -2.20 35.15
N HIS A 167 -0.30 -2.12 34.77
CA HIS A 167 0.13 -2.22 33.38
C HIS A 167 0.24 -3.64 32.85
N ALA A 168 0.71 -4.57 33.68
CA ALA A 168 1.04 -5.93 33.28
C ALA A 168 1.04 -6.89 34.48
N PHE A 169 0.92 -8.18 34.18
CA PHE A 169 1.16 -9.27 35.12
C PHE A 169 2.31 -10.16 34.63
N VAL A 170 2.99 -10.82 35.56
CA VAL A 170 4.09 -11.76 35.30
C VAL A 170 3.90 -13.03 36.10
N ASP A 171 4.08 -14.18 35.44
CA ASP A 171 4.14 -15.49 36.08
C ASP A 171 5.39 -16.28 35.63
N LYS A 172 5.47 -17.55 36.04
CA LYS A 172 6.52 -18.51 35.66
C LYS A 172 6.75 -18.71 34.14
N SER A 173 5.78 -18.36 33.29
CA SER A 173 5.75 -18.66 31.85
C SER A 173 5.50 -17.44 30.95
N HIS A 174 4.84 -16.40 31.46
CA HIS A 174 4.27 -15.29 30.69
C HIS A 174 4.62 -13.92 31.28
N ILE A 175 4.66 -12.90 30.41
CA ILE A 175 4.64 -11.48 30.79
C ILE A 175 3.52 -10.84 29.96
N ILE A 176 2.40 -10.49 30.58
CA ILE A 176 1.18 -10.07 29.85
C ILE A 176 0.87 -8.61 30.15
N GLN A 177 1.07 -7.74 29.16
CA GLN A 177 0.76 -6.32 29.27
C GLN A 177 -0.72 -6.05 28.93
N ILE A 178 -1.43 -5.41 29.86
CA ILE A 178 -2.87 -5.09 29.77
C ILE A 178 -3.15 -3.58 29.65
N HIS A 179 -2.18 -2.70 29.95
CA HIS A 179 -2.27 -1.26 29.67
C HIS A 179 -1.00 -0.68 29.02
N PRO A 180 -1.10 0.29 28.07
CA PRO A 180 0.08 0.91 27.46
C PRO A 180 0.89 1.77 28.44
N THR A 181 2.15 1.44 28.67
CA THR A 181 3.09 2.09 29.63
C THR A 181 3.38 3.58 29.43
N LYS A 182 2.85 4.17 28.36
CA LYS A 182 2.90 5.62 28.12
C LYS A 182 1.82 6.41 28.88
N TYR A 183 0.83 5.73 29.44
CA TYR A 183 -0.20 6.30 30.30
C TYR A 183 -0.01 5.79 31.73
N ALA A 184 -0.47 6.55 32.70
CA ALA A 184 -0.50 6.15 34.11
C ALA A 184 -1.66 5.19 34.39
N VAL A 185 -1.61 4.53 35.55
CA VAL A 185 -2.59 3.52 36.02
C VAL A 185 -2.92 3.73 37.50
N TRP A 186 -3.66 2.81 38.12
CA TRP A 186 -4.14 2.93 39.49
C TRP A 186 -3.82 1.69 40.32
N GLY A 187 -2.59 1.55 40.82
CA GLY A 187 -2.14 0.35 41.57
C GLY A 187 -1.19 0.61 42.75
N ALA A 188 -0.71 1.85 42.97
CA ALA A 188 0.22 2.17 44.07
C ALA A 188 -0.10 3.48 44.83
N GLY A 189 -1.38 3.83 45.00
CA GLY A 189 -1.79 5.06 45.69
C GLY A 189 -1.54 6.37 44.91
N LYS A 190 -2.10 7.48 45.39
CA LYS A 190 -2.24 8.73 44.60
C LYS A 190 -0.91 9.29 44.07
N TYR A 191 0.16 9.22 44.86
CA TYR A 191 1.45 9.82 44.52
C TYR A 191 2.27 8.97 43.53
N ALA A 192 2.32 7.64 43.68
CA ALA A 192 3.05 6.77 42.76
C ALA A 192 2.30 6.52 41.44
N ASN A 193 0.96 6.52 41.45
CA ASN A 193 0.13 6.47 40.24
C ASN A 193 0.48 7.59 39.24
N GLN A 194 0.81 8.79 39.74
CA GLN A 194 1.23 9.91 38.88
C GLN A 194 2.65 9.77 38.30
N ARG A 195 3.45 8.82 38.76
CA ARG A 195 4.91 8.76 38.52
C ARG A 195 5.39 7.52 37.81
N PHE A 196 4.83 6.34 38.11
CA PHE A 196 5.51 5.07 37.85
C PHE A 196 4.70 4.10 36.99
N ILE A 197 5.41 3.27 36.22
CA ILE A 197 4.84 2.04 35.67
C ILE A 197 4.66 1.05 36.84
N GLN A 198 3.64 0.19 36.79
CA GLN A 198 3.25 -0.68 37.90
C GLN A 198 2.89 -2.04 37.31
N PHE A 199 3.43 -3.13 37.85
CA PHE A 199 3.14 -4.49 37.38
C PHE A 199 3.30 -5.54 38.47
N GLU A 200 2.54 -6.62 38.28
CA GLU A 200 2.26 -7.63 39.30
C GLU A 200 3.06 -8.92 39.11
N LEU A 201 3.46 -9.53 40.23
CA LEU A 201 3.97 -10.89 40.29
C LEU A 201 2.91 -11.83 40.85
N VAL A 202 2.46 -12.79 40.05
CA VAL A 202 1.50 -13.81 40.49
C VAL A 202 2.17 -14.77 41.48
N ARG A 203 1.51 -15.11 42.60
CA ARG A 203 2.03 -16.06 43.58
C ARG A 203 2.09 -17.49 43.04
N HIS A 204 3.06 -18.28 43.52
CA HIS A 204 3.32 -19.66 43.09
C HIS A 204 3.47 -20.62 44.28
N LYS A 205 3.41 -21.93 44.00
CA LYS A 205 3.34 -22.98 45.03
C LYS A 205 4.62 -23.81 45.16
N THR A 206 5.58 -23.65 44.24
CA THR A 206 6.88 -24.33 44.29
C THR A 206 8.05 -23.41 43.96
N PHE A 207 9.23 -23.78 44.46
CA PHE A 207 10.46 -22.99 44.32
C PHE A 207 10.92 -22.79 42.87
N ASP A 208 10.76 -23.79 41.99
CA ASP A 208 11.13 -23.68 40.57
C ASP A 208 10.20 -22.71 39.82
N GLU A 209 8.91 -22.69 40.16
CA GLU A 209 7.94 -21.73 39.62
C GLU A 209 8.25 -20.30 40.08
N PHE A 210 8.53 -20.11 41.37
CA PHE A 210 8.94 -18.82 41.94
C PHE A 210 10.23 -18.32 41.27
N ALA A 211 11.25 -19.17 41.13
CA ALA A 211 12.50 -18.80 40.47
C ALA A 211 12.29 -18.41 39.00
N ARG A 212 11.38 -19.07 38.27
CA ARG A 212 11.00 -18.69 36.90
C ARG A 212 10.25 -17.36 36.85
N SER A 213 9.30 -17.12 37.74
CA SER A 213 8.54 -15.87 37.75
C SER A 213 9.45 -14.69 38.10
N ILE A 214 10.32 -14.82 39.10
CA ILE A 214 11.40 -13.86 39.41
C ILE A 214 12.32 -13.62 38.20
N ASN A 215 12.69 -14.66 37.44
CA ASN A 215 13.50 -14.51 36.21
C ASN A 215 12.79 -13.66 35.13
N ASN A 216 11.48 -13.83 34.95
CA ASN A 216 10.65 -13.06 34.02
C ASN A 216 10.42 -11.62 34.53
N TYR A 217 10.13 -11.47 35.82
CA TYR A 217 9.79 -10.22 36.50
C TYR A 217 10.98 -9.26 36.51
N ALA A 218 12.15 -9.75 36.90
CA ALA A 218 13.39 -8.96 36.84
C ALA A 218 13.80 -8.60 35.40
N TYR A 219 13.41 -9.41 34.41
CA TYR A 219 13.61 -9.09 33.00
C TYR A 219 12.65 -8.00 32.52
N TYR A 220 11.38 -8.04 32.92
CA TYR A 220 10.41 -7.01 32.56
C TYR A 220 10.75 -5.66 33.23
N ALA A 221 11.18 -5.67 34.49
CA ALA A 221 11.75 -4.50 35.16
C ALA A 221 12.89 -3.86 34.35
N ALA A 222 13.92 -4.66 34.03
CA ALA A 222 15.07 -4.22 33.23
C ALA A 222 14.67 -3.72 31.83
N TYR A 223 13.69 -4.37 31.19
CA TYR A 223 13.13 -3.97 29.90
C TYR A 223 12.46 -2.60 29.95
N LEU A 224 11.64 -2.34 30.97
CA LEU A 224 10.96 -1.06 31.12
C LEU A 224 11.94 0.09 31.39
N LEU A 225 12.92 -0.12 32.27
CA LEU A 225 14.01 0.84 32.51
C LEU A 225 14.75 1.18 31.20
N ARG A 226 15.13 0.17 30.40
CA ARG A 226 15.78 0.37 29.09
C ARG A 226 14.85 1.00 28.04
N GLN A 227 13.55 0.69 28.03
CA GLN A 227 12.57 1.28 27.10
C GLN A 227 12.39 2.79 27.34
N TYR A 228 12.45 3.21 28.61
CA TYR A 228 12.27 4.62 29.01
C TYR A 228 13.59 5.38 29.23
N ASN A 229 14.74 4.71 29.05
CA ASN A 229 16.07 5.28 29.29
C ASN A 229 16.23 5.78 30.74
N MET A 230 15.65 5.02 31.68
CA MET A 230 15.80 5.25 33.12
C MET A 230 17.00 4.44 33.62
N PRO A 231 17.89 5.01 34.48
CA PRO A 231 18.94 4.23 35.13
C PRO A 231 18.32 3.15 36.02
N PHE A 232 19.08 2.10 36.36
CA PHE A 232 18.75 1.28 37.52
C PHE A 232 19.17 2.03 38.79
N ASP A 233 18.20 2.31 39.66
CA ASP A 233 18.37 3.02 40.93
C ASP A 233 17.20 2.65 41.85
N SER A 234 17.40 2.37 43.15
CA SER A 234 16.35 1.76 43.98
C SER A 234 16.02 2.51 45.27
N ALA A 235 14.73 2.78 45.44
CA ALA A 235 14.19 3.65 46.49
C ALA A 235 14.07 3.03 47.88
N GLU A 236 14.37 1.74 48.04
CA GLU A 236 14.12 0.99 49.29
C GLU A 236 14.84 1.58 50.52
N SER A 237 15.99 2.24 50.29
CA SER A 237 16.83 2.86 51.33
C SER A 237 16.58 4.35 51.58
N ASP A 238 16.20 5.14 50.57
CA ASP A 238 16.20 6.61 50.67
C ASP A 238 15.03 7.35 49.99
N GLY A 239 14.07 6.61 49.39
CA GLY A 239 12.93 7.19 48.69
C GLY A 239 13.25 7.84 47.34
N LYS A 240 14.38 7.51 46.69
CA LYS A 240 14.78 8.08 45.39
C LYS A 240 15.06 7.02 44.33
N GLY A 241 15.20 7.45 43.07
CA GLY A 241 15.45 6.56 41.95
C GLY A 241 14.20 5.97 41.31
N THR A 242 14.39 4.84 40.63
CA THR A 242 13.57 4.38 39.51
C THR A 242 12.95 2.99 39.73
N VAL A 243 13.38 2.25 40.75
CA VAL A 243 12.90 0.92 41.10
C VAL A 243 12.37 0.93 42.54
N TRP A 244 11.05 0.85 42.65
CA TRP A 244 10.29 0.93 43.90
C TRP A 244 9.60 -0.40 44.17
N THR A 245 9.46 -0.77 45.43
CA THR A 245 8.43 -1.72 45.90
C THR A 245 7.20 -0.94 46.35
N HIS A 246 6.06 -1.60 46.55
CA HIS A 246 4.90 -0.94 47.15
C HIS A 246 5.21 -0.53 48.60
N ASN A 247 5.97 -1.35 49.33
CA ASN A 247 6.57 -1.02 50.63
C ASN A 247 7.35 0.32 50.62
N ALA A 248 8.22 0.54 49.62
CA ALA A 248 8.93 1.81 49.47
C ALA A 248 8.00 2.99 49.13
N VAL A 249 6.94 2.76 48.36
CA VAL A 249 5.91 3.79 48.11
C VAL A 249 5.20 4.17 49.41
N THR A 250 4.73 3.20 50.20
CA THR A 250 4.14 3.42 51.53
C THR A 250 5.08 4.22 52.43
N LYS A 251 6.35 3.81 52.54
CA LYS A 251 7.34 4.39 53.44
C LYS A 251 7.81 5.80 53.08
N TYR A 252 7.90 6.14 51.80
CA TYR A 252 8.53 7.41 51.34
C TYR A 252 7.61 8.34 50.55
N LEU A 253 6.41 7.89 50.14
CA LEU A 253 5.43 8.71 49.42
C LEU A 253 4.05 8.70 50.10
N GLY A 254 3.67 7.61 50.77
CA GLY A 254 2.36 7.46 51.39
C GLY A 254 1.20 7.37 50.38
N GLY A 255 -0.03 7.55 50.87
CA GLY A 255 -1.25 7.38 50.07
C GLY A 255 -1.57 5.94 49.67
N THR A 256 -0.92 4.98 50.35
CA THR A 256 -1.11 3.53 50.37
C THR A 256 -0.40 3.00 51.63
N ASN A 257 -0.85 1.88 52.19
CA ASN A 257 -0.31 1.24 53.39
C ASN A 257 0.27 -0.16 53.12
N HIS A 258 0.32 -0.56 51.85
CA HIS A 258 0.76 -1.88 51.41
C HIS A 258 2.26 -2.14 51.60
N THR A 259 2.64 -3.40 51.80
CA THR A 259 4.02 -3.85 52.06
C THR A 259 4.53 -4.88 51.04
N ASP A 260 3.83 -5.09 49.93
CA ASP A 260 4.29 -5.96 48.84
C ASP A 260 5.61 -5.44 48.20
N PRO A 261 6.51 -6.35 47.78
CA PRO A 261 6.44 -7.81 47.81
C PRO A 261 7.21 -8.47 48.98
N VAL A 262 7.51 -7.72 50.05
CA VAL A 262 8.50 -8.10 51.08
C VAL A 262 8.14 -9.40 51.80
N GLY A 263 6.88 -9.54 52.23
CA GLY A 263 6.39 -10.73 52.94
C GLY A 263 6.45 -12.00 52.08
N TYR A 264 6.00 -11.93 50.82
CA TYR A 264 6.00 -13.07 49.91
C TYR A 264 7.41 -13.54 49.53
N PHE A 265 8.36 -12.62 49.30
CA PHE A 265 9.76 -13.01 49.04
C PHE A 265 10.39 -13.73 50.24
N SER A 266 10.05 -13.30 51.45
CA SER A 266 10.57 -13.89 52.70
C SER A 266 10.18 -15.37 52.87
N GLN A 267 9.03 -15.79 52.32
CA GLN A 267 8.58 -17.20 52.33
C GLN A 267 9.51 -18.13 51.52
N TRP A 268 10.21 -17.58 50.52
CA TRP A 268 11.11 -18.31 49.62
C TRP A 268 12.60 -18.17 49.96
N GLY A 269 12.95 -17.54 51.09
CA GLY A 269 14.32 -17.18 51.41
C GLY A 269 14.90 -16.14 50.44
N TYR A 270 14.03 -15.27 49.91
CA TYR A 270 14.36 -14.24 48.93
C TYR A 270 14.11 -12.84 49.50
N SER A 271 14.62 -11.81 48.83
CA SER A 271 14.56 -10.43 49.31
C SER A 271 14.56 -9.42 48.15
N VAL A 272 14.10 -8.21 48.45
CA VAL A 272 14.15 -7.07 47.51
C VAL A 272 15.60 -6.79 47.06
N SER A 273 16.59 -6.97 47.95
CA SER A 273 18.02 -6.81 47.61
C SER A 273 18.50 -7.83 46.56
N GLN A 274 18.11 -9.10 46.71
CA GLN A 274 18.39 -10.13 45.69
C GLN A 274 17.65 -9.84 44.38
N LEU A 275 16.41 -9.35 44.43
CA LEU A 275 15.69 -8.94 43.22
C LEU A 275 16.37 -7.78 42.51
N ASN A 276 16.72 -6.71 43.25
CA ASN A 276 17.44 -5.55 42.76
C ASN A 276 18.76 -5.95 42.08
N THR A 277 19.50 -6.88 42.67
CA THR A 277 20.71 -7.47 42.06
C THR A 277 20.40 -8.10 40.70
N LEU A 278 19.34 -8.93 40.61
CA LEU A 278 18.96 -9.60 39.36
C LEU A 278 18.42 -8.62 38.30
N ILE A 279 17.66 -7.59 38.71
CA ILE A 279 17.21 -6.51 37.82
C ILE A 279 18.42 -5.78 37.24
N LYS A 280 19.40 -5.40 38.09
CA LYS A 280 20.60 -4.69 37.64
C LYS A 280 21.43 -5.52 36.66
N GLU A 281 21.67 -6.80 36.97
CA GLU A 281 22.38 -7.72 36.07
C GLU A 281 21.69 -7.82 34.69
N LYS A 282 20.36 -7.97 34.68
CA LYS A 282 19.56 -8.02 33.45
C LYS A 282 19.52 -6.68 32.71
N TYR A 283 19.50 -5.56 33.43
CA TYR A 283 19.57 -4.21 32.87
C TYR A 283 20.91 -3.98 32.18
N ASP A 284 22.02 -4.24 32.87
CA ASP A 284 23.37 -4.08 32.36
C ASP A 284 23.65 -4.97 31.13
N ALA A 285 23.16 -6.21 31.14
CA ALA A 285 23.24 -7.12 29.99
C ALA A 285 22.33 -6.73 28.79
N MET A 286 21.34 -5.85 28.99
CA MET A 286 20.35 -5.51 27.96
C MET A 286 20.80 -4.36 27.05
N LYS A 287 20.78 -4.59 25.74
CA LYS A 287 21.23 -3.64 24.71
C LYS A 287 20.32 -2.41 24.61
N VAL A 288 20.94 -1.22 24.71
CA VAL A 288 20.27 0.07 24.48
C VAL A 288 20.08 0.30 22.99
N TYR A 289 18.83 0.34 22.53
CA TYR A 289 18.48 0.64 21.14
C TYR A 289 17.98 2.08 20.97
N GLU A 290 18.34 2.74 19.87
CA GLU A 290 17.81 4.05 19.51
C GLU A 290 16.31 3.98 19.13
N LYS A 291 15.52 4.96 19.61
CA LYS A 291 14.14 5.18 19.15
C LYS A 291 14.15 5.88 17.77
N ILE A 292 13.29 5.43 16.84
CA ILE A 292 13.04 6.11 15.57
C ILE A 292 12.08 7.27 15.83
N LYS A 293 12.56 8.50 15.66
CA LYS A 293 11.82 9.76 15.90
C LYS A 293 10.88 10.11 14.74
N SER A 294 11.25 9.73 13.52
CA SER A 294 10.43 9.88 12.32
C SER A 294 10.86 8.90 11.23
N ASP A 295 9.93 8.51 10.36
CA ASP A 295 10.18 7.79 9.11
C ASP A 295 9.19 8.29 8.05
N ILE A 296 9.71 8.99 7.03
CA ILE A 296 8.91 9.68 6.00
C ILE A 296 9.32 9.26 4.58
N VAL A 297 8.40 9.40 3.62
CA VAL A 297 8.73 9.23 2.19
C VAL A 297 9.70 10.33 1.75
N TYR A 298 10.77 9.95 1.03
CA TYR A 298 11.82 10.86 0.57
C TYR A 298 12.28 10.45 -0.83
N THR A 299 11.55 10.90 -1.86
CA THR A 299 11.83 10.52 -3.26
C THR A 299 12.99 11.34 -3.82
N ALA A 300 14.16 10.71 -3.94
CA ALA A 300 15.39 11.34 -4.43
C ALA A 300 16.28 10.33 -5.18
N TYR A 301 17.28 10.84 -5.91
CA TYR A 301 18.39 10.04 -6.45
C TYR A 301 19.75 10.60 -6.01
N ALA A 302 20.69 9.69 -5.78
CA ALA A 302 22.01 9.99 -5.27
C ALA A 302 23.13 9.17 -5.93
N ASN A 303 24.33 9.72 -5.90
CA ASN A 303 25.58 8.97 -6.04
C ASN A 303 26.12 8.65 -4.63
N VAL A 304 26.93 7.59 -4.49
CA VAL A 304 27.70 7.35 -3.27
C VAL A 304 28.96 8.22 -3.26
N LYS A 305 29.37 8.73 -2.08
CA LYS A 305 30.59 9.53 -1.87
C LYS A 305 31.78 8.61 -1.55
N ASP A 306 32.00 8.32 -0.27
CA ASP A 306 32.74 7.13 0.15
C ASP A 306 31.75 5.98 0.42
N ALA A 307 32.19 4.78 0.10
CA ALA A 307 31.46 3.54 0.24
C ALA A 307 32.18 2.50 1.11
N LYS A 308 33.48 2.70 1.41
CA LYS A 308 34.30 1.76 2.20
C LYS A 308 33.86 1.71 3.66
N THR A 309 33.37 2.82 4.20
CA THR A 309 33.05 3.01 5.63
C THR A 309 31.59 2.75 6.01
N TYR A 310 30.67 2.53 5.05
CA TYR A 310 29.23 2.48 5.31
C TYR A 310 28.62 1.08 5.13
N ASN A 311 28.01 0.56 6.20
CA ASN A 311 27.23 -0.67 6.19
C ASN A 311 25.76 -0.39 5.79
N ILE A 312 25.07 -1.43 5.28
CA ILE A 312 23.63 -1.42 5.00
C ILE A 312 22.91 -2.27 6.05
N TYR A 313 21.77 -1.79 6.55
CA TYR A 313 21.00 -2.44 7.62
C TYR A 313 19.52 -2.65 7.26
N SER A 314 18.86 -3.65 7.86
CA SER A 314 17.42 -3.93 7.66
C SER A 314 16.48 -2.83 8.20
N LYS A 315 16.94 -2.10 9.21
CA LYS A 315 16.37 -0.89 9.83
C LYS A 315 17.52 0.10 10.08
N PRO A 316 17.28 1.38 10.43
CA PRO A 316 18.33 2.27 10.92
C PRO A 316 19.23 1.62 11.98
N TYR A 317 20.53 1.92 11.98
CA TYR A 317 21.49 1.27 12.88
C TYR A 317 21.14 1.47 14.36
N ASN A 318 21.49 0.49 15.18
CA ASN A 318 21.19 0.40 16.60
C ASN A 318 19.70 0.57 16.97
N THR A 319 18.76 0.38 16.03
CA THR A 319 17.32 0.29 16.37
C THR A 319 16.90 -1.16 16.62
N SER A 320 15.81 -1.36 17.38
CA SER A 320 15.37 -2.72 17.76
C SER A 320 15.08 -3.61 16.54
N GLY A 321 15.81 -4.72 16.44
CA GLY A 321 15.74 -5.66 15.31
C GLY A 321 16.51 -5.23 14.04
N ALA A 322 17.35 -4.19 14.10
CA ALA A 322 18.28 -3.86 13.03
C ALA A 322 19.35 -4.96 12.88
N LYS A 323 19.51 -5.48 11.66
CA LYS A 323 20.56 -6.44 11.29
C LYS A 323 21.38 -5.85 10.14
N LYS A 324 22.69 -6.07 10.11
CA LYS A 324 23.53 -5.76 8.94
C LYS A 324 23.12 -6.70 7.79
N VAL A 325 22.83 -6.13 6.62
CA VAL A 325 22.43 -6.86 5.41
C VAL A 325 23.41 -6.70 4.25
N GLY A 326 24.41 -5.83 4.37
CA GLY A 326 25.46 -5.67 3.37
C GLY A 326 26.44 -4.54 3.66
N THR A 327 27.24 -4.20 2.65
CA THR A 327 28.13 -3.02 2.62
C THR A 327 27.75 -2.13 1.44
N LEU A 328 27.90 -0.81 1.58
CA LEU A 328 27.61 0.15 0.52
C LEU A 328 28.66 0.09 -0.62
N ALA A 329 29.85 -0.43 -0.35
CA ALA A 329 30.93 -0.61 -1.33
C ALA A 329 30.46 -1.24 -2.64
N ASN A 330 29.62 -2.28 -2.55
CA ASN A 330 29.06 -3.04 -3.67
C ASN A 330 28.16 -2.19 -4.61
N TYR A 331 27.80 -0.98 -4.20
CA TYR A 331 26.90 -0.08 -4.91
C TYR A 331 27.55 1.27 -5.27
N LYS A 332 28.88 1.45 -5.07
CA LYS A 332 29.55 2.76 -5.27
C LYS A 332 29.29 3.37 -6.66
N SER A 333 29.38 2.55 -7.72
CA SER A 333 29.17 2.96 -9.11
C SER A 333 27.72 2.81 -9.59
N LYS A 334 26.78 2.46 -8.70
CA LYS A 334 25.36 2.29 -9.03
C LYS A 334 24.59 3.59 -8.82
N GLN A 335 23.53 3.76 -9.62
CA GLN A 335 22.52 4.77 -9.39
C GLN A 335 21.69 4.40 -8.14
N ILE A 336 21.67 5.27 -7.14
CA ILE A 336 20.93 5.01 -5.90
C ILE A 336 19.61 5.76 -5.91
N ARG A 337 18.49 5.03 -5.89
CA ARG A 337 17.15 5.59 -5.66
C ARG A 337 16.87 5.60 -4.16
N ILE A 338 16.52 6.75 -3.60
CA ILE A 338 16.10 6.87 -2.20
C ILE A 338 14.58 6.82 -2.15
N LEU A 339 14.06 6.03 -1.21
CA LEU A 339 12.62 5.81 -1.01
C LEU A 339 12.08 6.60 0.18
N ARG A 340 12.82 6.55 1.29
CA ARG A 340 12.41 7.03 2.62
C ARG A 340 13.58 7.66 3.37
N LYS A 341 13.27 8.53 4.32
CA LYS A 341 14.22 9.11 5.27
C LYS A 341 13.70 8.87 6.69
N ALA A 342 14.56 8.34 7.56
CA ALA A 342 14.28 8.16 8.98
C ALA A 342 15.28 8.92 9.86
N GLN A 343 14.88 9.24 11.10
CA GLN A 343 15.68 9.98 12.07
C GLN A 343 15.75 9.24 13.41
N THR A 344 16.95 9.16 13.98
CA THR A 344 17.26 8.52 15.27
C THR A 344 18.12 9.48 16.12
N SER A 345 19.31 9.11 16.60
CA SER A 345 20.40 10.07 16.84
C SER A 345 20.91 10.69 15.52
N ARG A 346 20.86 9.93 14.41
CA ARG A 346 21.36 10.30 13.08
C ARG A 346 20.25 10.21 12.03
N ASN A 347 20.54 10.66 10.82
CA ASN A 347 19.62 10.57 9.68
C ASN A 347 19.98 9.37 8.80
N TRP A 348 18.97 8.64 8.33
CA TRP A 348 19.10 7.43 7.51
C TRP A 348 18.27 7.54 6.23
N TYR A 349 18.78 7.03 5.12
CA TYR A 349 18.03 6.84 3.87
C TYR A 349 17.76 5.36 3.64
N GLN A 350 16.52 5.03 3.25
CA GLN A 350 16.19 3.72 2.69
C GLN A 350 16.48 3.75 1.19
N ILE A 351 17.38 2.88 0.74
CA ILE A 351 17.88 2.85 -0.63
C ILE A 351 17.34 1.68 -1.45
N SER A 352 17.24 1.92 -2.75
CA SER A 352 16.82 0.97 -3.78
C SER A 352 17.76 1.06 -4.97
N VAL A 353 18.11 -0.10 -5.53
CA VAL A 353 18.98 -0.26 -6.71
C VAL A 353 18.36 -1.35 -7.58
N ASP A 354 18.37 -1.15 -8.90
CA ASP A 354 17.81 -2.07 -9.89
C ASP A 354 16.37 -2.53 -9.54
N GLY A 355 15.58 -1.60 -8.99
CA GLY A 355 14.17 -1.79 -8.60
C GLY A 355 13.95 -2.40 -7.20
N LYS A 356 14.93 -3.14 -6.67
CA LYS A 356 14.86 -3.81 -5.37
C LYS A 356 15.17 -2.83 -4.23
N THR A 357 14.57 -3.01 -3.06
CA THR A 357 14.93 -2.29 -1.82
C THR A 357 16.10 -3.01 -1.17
N ILE A 358 17.19 -2.29 -0.86
CA ILE A 358 18.44 -2.90 -0.35
C ILE A 358 18.57 -2.74 1.17
N GLY A 359 18.09 -1.63 1.74
CA GLY A 359 18.10 -1.39 3.19
C GLY A 359 18.31 0.08 3.55
N TRP A 360 18.69 0.31 4.81
CA TRP A 360 18.94 1.63 5.40
C TRP A 360 20.44 1.92 5.53
N VAL A 361 20.83 3.15 5.22
CA VAL A 361 22.22 3.63 5.22
C VAL A 361 22.27 5.07 5.76
N ASP A 362 23.36 5.44 6.44
CA ASP A 362 23.56 6.80 6.96
C ASP A 362 23.56 7.83 5.81
N THR A 363 22.81 8.92 5.97
CA THR A 363 22.66 9.97 4.94
C THR A 363 23.99 10.57 4.45
N ARG A 364 25.04 10.57 5.29
CA ARG A 364 26.34 11.18 4.97
C ARG A 364 27.08 10.49 3.81
N ALA A 365 26.76 9.22 3.56
CA ALA A 365 27.35 8.43 2.47
C ALA A 365 26.97 8.93 1.05
N PHE A 366 25.99 9.83 0.93
CA PHE A 366 25.36 10.16 -0.35
C PHE A 366 25.57 11.60 -0.80
N SER A 367 25.61 11.80 -2.11
CA SER A 367 25.46 13.09 -2.77
C SER A 367 24.15 13.10 -3.56
N ILE A 368 23.16 13.86 -3.08
CA ILE A 368 21.85 14.02 -3.72
C ILE A 368 22.02 14.86 -4.99
N TYR A 369 21.64 14.31 -6.16
CA TYR A 369 21.65 15.04 -7.43
C TYR A 369 20.25 15.29 -8.01
N TYR A 370 19.22 14.69 -7.40
CA TYR A 370 17.82 14.99 -7.68
C TYR A 370 16.97 14.74 -6.44
N LYS A 371 16.04 15.65 -6.12
CA LYS A 371 15.03 15.48 -5.08
C LYS A 371 13.69 15.99 -5.59
N LYS A 372 12.65 15.13 -5.57
CA LYS A 372 11.30 15.49 -6.03
C LYS A 372 10.77 16.71 -5.26
N GLY A 373 10.08 17.61 -5.95
CA GLY A 373 9.55 18.88 -5.45
C GLY A 373 10.62 19.98 -5.29
N SER A 374 11.84 19.65 -4.86
CA SER A 374 12.92 20.65 -4.71
C SER A 374 13.74 20.87 -5.98
N SER A 375 13.83 19.88 -6.86
CA SER A 375 14.51 19.98 -8.16
C SER A 375 13.56 20.27 -9.34
N ASP A 376 12.24 20.24 -9.12
CA ASP A 376 11.23 20.35 -10.16
C ASP A 376 10.74 21.80 -10.31
N LYS A 377 10.98 22.44 -11.46
CA LYS A 377 10.50 23.79 -11.76
C LYS A 377 9.20 23.74 -12.55
N ALA A 378 8.16 24.46 -12.14
CA ALA A 378 6.91 24.58 -12.88
C ALA A 378 7.11 25.37 -14.19
N VAL A 379 6.42 24.96 -15.26
CA VAL A 379 6.40 25.62 -16.58
C VAL A 379 5.04 25.41 -17.26
N ASN A 380 4.79 26.08 -18.38
CA ASN A 380 3.65 25.76 -19.26
C ASN A 380 4.10 25.84 -20.73
N LEU A 381 4.60 24.72 -21.28
CA LEU A 381 5.19 24.70 -22.63
C LEU A 381 4.39 23.77 -23.55
N THR A 382 4.04 24.27 -24.73
CA THR A 382 3.65 23.41 -25.85
C THR A 382 4.89 22.71 -26.43
N ARG A 383 4.80 21.40 -26.64
CA ARG A 383 5.79 20.59 -27.36
C ARG A 383 5.11 19.56 -28.26
N TYR A 384 5.90 18.96 -29.13
CA TYR A 384 5.56 17.81 -29.97
C TYR A 384 6.63 16.74 -29.79
N LEU A 385 6.30 15.48 -30.08
CA LEU A 385 7.29 14.41 -30.24
C LEU A 385 8.25 14.78 -31.38
N LYS A 386 9.57 14.74 -31.16
CA LYS A 386 10.57 15.03 -32.21
C LYS A 386 10.63 13.87 -33.21
N LYS A 387 10.81 14.18 -34.50
CA LYS A 387 10.93 13.17 -35.57
C LYS A 387 11.99 12.12 -35.22
N GLY A 388 11.66 10.84 -35.40
CA GLY A 388 12.51 9.69 -35.07
C GLY A 388 12.53 9.27 -33.59
N GLN A 389 11.92 10.04 -32.67
CA GLN A 389 11.98 9.77 -31.22
C GLN A 389 10.80 8.93 -30.69
N SER A 390 9.98 8.34 -31.57
CA SER A 390 8.83 7.50 -31.19
C SER A 390 9.23 6.22 -30.42
N GLY A 391 10.47 5.75 -30.56
CA GLY A 391 11.04 4.66 -29.77
C GLY A 391 11.56 5.05 -28.38
N ALA A 392 11.78 6.34 -28.10
CA ALA A 392 12.26 6.80 -26.80
C ALA A 392 11.17 6.68 -25.72
N TYR A 393 11.57 6.74 -24.44
CA TYR A 393 10.72 6.42 -23.28
C TYR A 393 10.43 7.62 -22.38
N TYR A 394 9.37 7.49 -21.57
CA TYR A 394 9.13 8.32 -20.39
C TYR A 394 9.11 7.49 -19.10
N TYR A 395 9.41 8.14 -17.97
CA TYR A 395 9.72 7.54 -16.68
C TYR A 395 8.94 8.23 -15.54
N GLN A 396 8.82 7.62 -14.36
CA GLN A 396 8.10 8.24 -13.22
C GLN A 396 8.83 9.44 -12.60
N LEU A 397 10.14 9.58 -12.85
CA LEU A 397 11.04 10.62 -12.32
C LEU A 397 12.03 11.03 -13.43
N PRO A 398 12.69 12.20 -13.37
CA PRO A 398 13.60 12.71 -14.42
C PRO A 398 14.97 12.01 -14.43
N VAL A 399 14.96 10.68 -14.54
CA VAL A 399 16.12 9.80 -14.51
C VAL A 399 15.85 8.61 -15.43
N ALA A 400 16.85 8.25 -16.25
CA ALA A 400 16.79 7.05 -17.10
C ALA A 400 17.03 5.78 -16.26
N ASP A 401 15.99 5.35 -15.54
CA ASP A 401 16.05 4.23 -14.59
C ASP A 401 15.02 3.15 -15.02
N PRO A 402 15.45 2.00 -15.58
CA PRO A 402 14.54 1.00 -16.13
C PRO A 402 13.41 0.52 -15.21
N PRO A 403 13.58 0.38 -13.88
CA PRO A 403 12.51 -0.01 -12.95
C PRO A 403 11.34 0.98 -12.82
N ILE A 404 11.51 2.23 -13.27
CA ILE A 404 10.46 3.26 -13.27
C ILE A 404 10.13 3.78 -14.67
N ARG A 405 10.51 3.02 -15.71
CA ARG A 405 10.21 3.31 -17.13
C ARG A 405 8.76 2.92 -17.44
N THR A 406 7.96 3.88 -17.90
CA THR A 406 6.50 3.69 -18.08
C THR A 406 6.16 3.11 -19.46
N ALA A 407 6.45 3.83 -20.54
CA ALA A 407 6.20 3.38 -21.92
C ALA A 407 7.00 4.19 -22.95
N THR A 408 6.87 3.84 -24.23
CA THR A 408 7.44 4.61 -25.34
C THR A 408 6.60 5.84 -25.71
N LEU A 409 7.22 6.84 -26.32
CA LEU A 409 6.57 8.09 -26.74
C LEU A 409 5.68 7.93 -28.00
N LYS A 410 5.67 6.76 -28.67
CA LYS A 410 4.89 6.49 -29.90
C LYS A 410 3.40 6.85 -29.81
N ALA A 411 2.79 6.83 -28.62
CA ALA A 411 1.41 7.28 -28.41
C ALA A 411 1.18 8.80 -28.58
N LEU A 412 2.26 9.56 -28.84
CA LEU A 412 2.30 11.02 -28.99
C LEU A 412 2.64 11.47 -30.43
N THR A 413 2.80 10.55 -31.38
CA THR A 413 2.92 10.88 -32.81
C THR A 413 1.69 11.67 -33.28
N SER A 414 1.93 12.75 -34.05
CA SER A 414 0.94 13.76 -34.45
C SER A 414 0.24 14.52 -33.31
N LYS A 415 0.62 14.36 -32.02
CA LYS A 415 -0.01 15.07 -30.91
C LYS A 415 0.75 16.33 -30.47
N LYS A 416 -0.02 17.35 -30.12
CA LYS A 416 0.40 18.48 -29.27
C LYS A 416 0.37 18.04 -27.81
N ILE A 417 1.47 18.16 -27.08
CA ILE A 417 1.56 17.81 -25.65
C ILE A 417 1.96 19.02 -24.81
N THR A 418 1.60 18.99 -23.52
CA THR A 418 1.98 20.02 -22.56
C THR A 418 3.09 19.52 -21.65
N VAL A 419 4.21 20.26 -21.59
CA VAL A 419 5.17 20.17 -20.48
C VAL A 419 4.68 21.09 -19.37
N TYR A 420 4.57 20.56 -18.14
CA TYR A 420 4.11 21.34 -16.99
C TYR A 420 5.11 21.43 -15.83
N GLN A 421 6.17 20.61 -15.86
CA GLN A 421 7.36 20.79 -15.02
C GLN A 421 8.62 20.47 -15.82
N GLN A 422 9.76 21.04 -15.43
CA GLN A 422 11.08 20.70 -15.96
C GLN A 422 12.09 20.53 -14.81
N ALA A 423 13.13 19.72 -15.04
CA ALA A 423 14.21 19.49 -14.08
C ALA A 423 15.52 19.22 -14.83
N THR A 424 16.62 19.80 -14.37
CA THR A 424 17.96 19.48 -14.89
C THR A 424 18.62 18.48 -13.95
N VAL A 425 18.99 17.30 -14.48
CA VAL A 425 19.53 16.18 -13.69
C VAL A 425 20.76 15.64 -14.39
N LYS A 426 21.92 15.70 -13.72
CA LYS A 426 23.23 15.34 -14.30
C LYS A 426 23.44 16.01 -15.68
N ASN A 427 23.21 17.32 -15.73
CA ASN A 427 23.28 18.20 -16.91
C ASN A 427 22.29 17.88 -18.05
N VAL A 428 21.43 16.87 -17.93
CA VAL A 428 20.34 16.59 -18.88
C VAL A 428 19.08 17.33 -18.46
N LEU A 429 18.46 18.08 -19.38
CA LEU A 429 17.14 18.68 -19.15
C LEU A 429 16.03 17.65 -19.39
N TRP A 430 15.12 17.51 -18.42
CA TRP A 430 13.95 16.65 -18.46
C TRP A 430 12.67 17.47 -18.40
N TYR A 431 11.63 16.97 -19.07
CA TYR A 431 10.30 17.56 -19.17
C TYR A 431 9.23 16.57 -18.65
N HIS A 432 8.43 17.02 -17.69
CA HIS A 432 7.28 16.29 -17.17
C HIS A 432 6.05 16.60 -18.05
N ILE A 433 5.55 15.57 -18.74
CA ILE A 433 4.57 15.74 -19.83
C ILE A 433 3.19 15.17 -19.50
N LYS A 434 2.17 15.83 -20.07
CA LYS A 434 0.78 15.39 -20.08
C LYS A 434 0.16 15.48 -21.48
N ASP A 435 -0.76 14.55 -21.76
CA ASP A 435 -1.60 14.50 -22.94
C ASP A 435 -3.02 14.91 -22.53
N GLY A 436 -3.40 16.16 -22.83
CA GLY A 436 -4.57 16.80 -22.23
C GLY A 436 -4.44 16.90 -20.69
N SER A 437 -5.38 16.27 -19.98
CA SER A 437 -5.37 16.12 -18.52
C SER A 437 -4.49 14.96 -18.03
N LYS A 438 -4.17 13.99 -18.89
CA LYS A 438 -3.47 12.76 -18.49
C LYS A 438 -1.97 13.00 -18.32
N VAL A 439 -1.50 13.07 -17.09
CA VAL A 439 -0.06 12.99 -16.75
C VAL A 439 0.51 11.66 -17.25
N LEU A 440 1.70 11.72 -17.85
CA LEU A 440 2.39 10.54 -18.40
C LEU A 440 3.66 10.23 -17.62
N GLY A 441 4.53 11.22 -17.45
CA GLY A 441 5.83 11.09 -16.79
C GLY A 441 6.89 11.97 -17.43
N TRP A 442 8.15 11.74 -17.05
CA TRP A 442 9.31 12.52 -17.44
C TRP A 442 10.01 11.93 -18.67
N THR A 443 10.33 12.77 -19.64
CA THR A 443 11.17 12.43 -20.80
C THR A 443 12.28 13.46 -20.95
N GLN A 444 13.39 13.10 -21.59
CA GLN A 444 14.45 14.08 -21.90
C GLN A 444 13.92 15.13 -22.88
N ALA A 445 14.29 16.40 -22.70
CA ALA A 445 13.85 17.48 -23.56
C ALA A 445 14.29 17.31 -25.03
N SER A 446 15.42 16.62 -25.25
CA SER A 446 15.97 16.20 -26.55
C SER A 446 15.02 15.33 -27.38
N ASN A 447 14.11 14.58 -26.73
CA ASN A 447 13.13 13.71 -27.38
C ASN A 447 11.95 14.50 -27.97
N LEU A 448 11.85 15.79 -27.64
CA LEU A 448 10.73 16.66 -27.96
C LEU A 448 11.18 17.88 -28.77
N THR A 449 10.23 18.57 -29.39
CA THR A 449 10.49 19.79 -30.18
C THR A 449 9.40 20.83 -29.93
N ALA A 450 9.75 22.12 -30.06
CA ALA A 450 8.79 23.21 -30.15
C ALA A 450 8.26 23.41 -31.58
N ASN A 451 9.07 23.07 -32.60
CA ASN A 451 8.75 23.30 -34.01
C ASN A 451 7.94 22.12 -34.58
N ALA A 452 6.66 22.38 -34.89
CA ALA A 452 5.72 21.40 -35.42
C ALA A 452 6.11 20.81 -36.79
N ASN A 453 7.03 21.43 -37.53
CA ASN A 453 7.55 20.90 -38.81
C ASN A 453 8.65 19.84 -38.59
N THR A 454 9.29 19.85 -37.41
CA THR A 454 10.26 18.83 -36.96
C THR A 454 9.64 17.71 -36.11
N ALA A 455 8.31 17.68 -36.02
CA ALA A 455 7.56 16.71 -35.23
C ALA A 455 7.43 15.34 -35.92
N GLU A 456 7.35 14.28 -35.13
CA GLU A 456 6.94 12.96 -35.58
C GLU A 456 5.44 12.98 -35.94
N LYS A 457 5.12 12.75 -37.21
CA LYS A 457 3.75 12.74 -37.74
C LYS A 457 3.43 11.43 -38.46
N TYR A 458 2.17 11.02 -38.35
CA TYR A 458 1.56 10.10 -39.32
C TYR A 458 1.28 10.84 -40.64
N ASP A 459 1.33 10.11 -41.75
CA ASP A 459 0.97 10.65 -43.07
C ASP A 459 -0.54 10.96 -43.12
N THR A 460 -0.91 12.09 -43.74
CA THR A 460 -2.30 12.46 -44.02
C THR A 460 -2.92 11.55 -45.08
N ILE A 461 -4.24 11.41 -45.10
CA ILE A 461 -5.00 10.77 -46.19
C ILE A 461 -5.73 11.88 -46.96
N TYR A 462 -5.36 12.12 -48.20
CA TYR A 462 -5.97 13.16 -49.05
C TYR A 462 -7.18 12.65 -49.83
N SER A 463 -7.25 11.35 -50.11
CA SER A 463 -8.38 10.71 -50.79
C SER A 463 -8.43 9.22 -50.47
N ASP A 464 -9.63 8.65 -50.51
CA ASP A 464 -9.89 7.21 -50.46
C ASP A 464 -11.08 6.91 -51.40
N ILE A 465 -10.79 6.29 -52.55
CA ILE A 465 -11.78 6.09 -53.62
C ILE A 465 -11.83 4.62 -54.06
N THR A 466 -12.99 4.17 -54.53
CA THR A 466 -13.14 2.90 -55.24
C THR A 466 -12.26 2.89 -56.50
N TYR A 467 -11.52 1.81 -56.73
CA TYR A 467 -10.58 1.68 -57.83
C TYR A 467 -10.55 0.24 -58.36
N THR A 468 -11.55 -0.11 -59.17
CA THR A 468 -11.68 -1.46 -59.75
C THR A 468 -10.62 -1.69 -60.83
N ALA A 469 -9.60 -2.48 -60.50
CA ALA A 469 -8.50 -2.80 -61.40
C ALA A 469 -7.92 -4.21 -61.12
N TYR A 470 -7.17 -4.74 -62.07
CA TYR A 470 -6.33 -5.93 -61.90
C TYR A 470 -4.88 -5.64 -62.32
N ALA A 471 -3.95 -6.23 -61.57
CA ALA A 471 -2.52 -6.02 -61.74
C ALA A 471 -1.71 -7.30 -61.51
N THR A 472 -0.47 -7.31 -61.99
CA THR A 472 0.59 -8.23 -61.53
C THR A 472 1.54 -7.47 -60.59
N VAL A 473 2.29 -8.21 -59.77
CA VAL A 473 3.37 -7.64 -58.95
C VAL A 473 4.63 -7.56 -59.81
N LYS A 474 5.21 -6.37 -59.98
CA LYS A 474 6.51 -6.20 -60.66
C LYS A 474 7.68 -6.29 -59.68
N ASN A 475 7.56 -5.61 -58.54
CA ASN A 475 8.58 -5.56 -57.49
C ASN A 475 8.00 -6.18 -56.21
N ALA A 476 8.40 -7.41 -55.90
CA ALA A 476 7.76 -8.20 -54.84
C ALA A 476 8.55 -8.23 -53.52
N THR A 477 9.89 -8.09 -53.58
CA THR A 477 10.79 -8.21 -52.41
C THR A 477 10.87 -6.94 -51.55
N THR A 478 10.69 -5.77 -52.16
CA THR A 478 10.86 -4.46 -51.49
C THR A 478 9.58 -3.91 -50.85
N TYR A 479 8.42 -4.51 -51.11
CA TYR A 479 7.12 -4.00 -50.67
C TYR A 479 6.42 -4.95 -49.68
N ASN A 480 5.61 -4.36 -48.80
CA ASN A 480 4.90 -5.05 -47.74
C ASN A 480 3.39 -4.79 -47.85
N ILE A 481 2.59 -5.65 -47.21
CA ILE A 481 1.15 -5.49 -47.05
C ILE A 481 0.88 -4.94 -45.64
N TYR A 482 0.02 -3.94 -45.52
CA TYR A 482 -0.32 -3.26 -44.27
C TYR A 482 -1.84 -3.22 -44.03
N SER A 483 -2.28 -3.13 -42.77
CA SER A 483 -3.71 -3.03 -42.42
C SER A 483 -4.38 -1.73 -42.89
N ARG A 484 -3.56 -0.67 -43.02
CA ARG A 484 -3.87 0.67 -43.55
C ARG A 484 -2.63 1.15 -44.31
N PRO A 485 -2.71 2.16 -45.20
CA PRO A 485 -1.53 2.77 -45.82
C PRO A 485 -0.38 3.04 -44.84
N PHE A 486 0.87 2.80 -45.26
CA PHE A 486 2.02 2.91 -44.37
C PHE A 486 2.15 4.31 -43.74
N ASN A 487 2.66 4.36 -42.52
CA ASN A 487 2.76 5.56 -41.67
C ASN A 487 1.44 6.34 -41.46
N THR A 488 0.26 5.83 -41.83
CA THR A 488 -1.01 6.41 -41.35
C THR A 488 -1.34 5.92 -39.94
N SER A 489 -2.17 6.67 -39.21
CA SER A 489 -2.59 6.29 -37.85
C SER A 489 -3.24 4.90 -37.83
N GLY A 490 -2.78 4.04 -36.92
CA GLY A 490 -3.24 2.66 -36.77
C GLY A 490 -2.70 1.65 -37.79
N ALA A 491 -1.83 2.04 -38.71
CA ALA A 491 -1.22 1.12 -39.68
C ALA A 491 -0.31 0.08 -38.99
N LYS A 492 -0.50 -1.20 -39.34
CA LYS A 492 0.31 -2.35 -38.92
C LYS A 492 0.80 -3.11 -40.15
N LYS A 493 2.03 -3.62 -40.14
CA LYS A 493 2.49 -4.58 -41.17
C LYS A 493 1.72 -5.89 -40.99
N VAL A 494 1.24 -6.46 -42.08
CA VAL A 494 0.53 -7.74 -42.15
C VAL A 494 1.48 -8.83 -42.63
N SER A 495 2.14 -8.61 -43.78
CA SER A 495 3.02 -9.59 -44.43
C SER A 495 3.94 -8.93 -45.46
N SER A 496 4.80 -9.74 -46.10
CA SER A 496 5.53 -9.33 -47.31
C SER A 496 4.64 -9.46 -48.55
N LEU A 497 4.86 -8.64 -49.59
CA LEU A 497 4.23 -8.82 -50.89
C LEU A 497 4.85 -10.01 -51.67
N ALA A 498 6.07 -10.43 -51.31
CA ALA A 498 6.85 -11.44 -52.03
C ALA A 498 6.06 -12.73 -52.36
N SER A 499 5.26 -13.21 -51.40
CA SER A 499 4.41 -14.41 -51.51
C SER A 499 3.36 -14.35 -52.63
N TYR A 500 3.12 -13.19 -53.22
CA TYR A 500 2.09 -12.95 -54.23
C TYR A 500 2.66 -12.58 -55.61
N LYS A 501 3.99 -12.72 -55.83
CA LYS A 501 4.66 -12.28 -57.07
C LYS A 501 3.97 -12.78 -58.35
N SER A 502 3.61 -14.07 -58.38
CA SER A 502 3.03 -14.74 -59.56
C SER A 502 1.50 -14.79 -59.57
N LYS A 503 0.81 -14.05 -58.68
CA LYS A 503 -0.65 -14.04 -58.57
C LYS A 503 -1.27 -12.85 -59.33
N LYS A 504 -2.49 -13.05 -59.85
CA LYS A 504 -3.35 -11.94 -60.31
C LYS A 504 -3.83 -11.17 -59.08
N ILE A 505 -3.55 -9.88 -59.01
CA ILE A 505 -3.88 -9.02 -57.87
C ILE A 505 -5.12 -8.19 -58.24
N ARG A 506 -6.22 -8.40 -57.53
CA ARG A 506 -7.42 -7.56 -57.66
C ARG A 506 -7.27 -6.34 -56.75
N ILE A 507 -7.50 -5.16 -57.30
CA ILE A 507 -7.51 -3.88 -56.57
C ILE A 507 -8.97 -3.42 -56.39
N HIS A 508 -9.30 -2.93 -55.19
CA HIS A 508 -10.64 -2.47 -54.83
C HIS A 508 -10.71 -0.97 -54.55
N ARG A 509 -9.67 -0.38 -53.94
CA ARG A 509 -9.61 1.02 -53.52
C ARG A 509 -8.23 1.62 -53.79
N LYS A 510 -8.19 2.94 -53.94
CA LYS A 510 -6.97 3.78 -54.02
C LYS A 510 -7.03 4.84 -52.92
N ILE A 511 -6.00 4.90 -52.09
CA ILE A 511 -5.71 6.03 -51.20
C ILE A 511 -4.51 6.83 -51.72
N VAL A 512 -4.49 8.14 -51.49
CA VAL A 512 -3.29 8.98 -51.64
C VAL A 512 -2.92 9.58 -50.28
N THR A 513 -1.64 9.50 -49.91
CA THR A 513 -1.06 10.12 -48.70
C THR A 513 0.09 11.05 -49.05
N ASP A 514 0.59 11.80 -48.06
CA ASP A 514 1.78 12.68 -48.10
C ASP A 514 3.01 12.06 -48.81
N ARG A 515 3.08 10.72 -48.88
CA ARG A 515 4.26 9.95 -49.29
C ARG A 515 4.05 9.09 -50.54
N SER A 516 2.83 8.62 -50.81
CA SER A 516 2.57 7.68 -51.91
C SER A 516 1.09 7.49 -52.21
N THR A 517 0.81 6.78 -53.32
CA THR A 517 -0.49 6.17 -53.61
C THR A 517 -0.49 4.72 -53.13
N TRP A 518 -1.62 4.27 -52.58
CA TRP A 518 -1.81 2.96 -51.96
C TRP A 518 -3.01 2.26 -52.55
N TYR A 519 -2.87 0.97 -52.87
CA TYR A 519 -3.96 0.13 -53.35
C TYR A 519 -4.40 -0.87 -52.28
N GLN A 520 -5.71 -1.00 -52.08
CA GLN A 520 -6.28 -2.10 -51.31
C GLN A 520 -6.41 -3.33 -52.21
N ILE A 521 -5.78 -4.43 -51.83
CA ILE A 521 -5.63 -5.62 -52.65
C ILE A 521 -6.32 -6.87 -52.07
N SER A 522 -6.77 -7.74 -52.97
CA SER A 522 -7.12 -9.13 -52.66
C SER A 522 -6.48 -10.11 -53.64
N VAL A 523 -6.26 -11.33 -53.17
CA VAL A 523 -5.87 -12.48 -53.99
C VAL A 523 -6.76 -13.66 -53.60
N ASP A 524 -7.17 -14.48 -54.57
CA ASP A 524 -8.05 -15.64 -54.38
C ASP A 524 -9.30 -15.30 -53.52
N GLY A 525 -9.93 -14.15 -53.81
CA GLY A 525 -11.12 -13.63 -53.11
C GLY A 525 -10.85 -12.95 -51.76
N LYS A 526 -9.69 -13.19 -51.12
CA LYS A 526 -9.37 -12.70 -49.77
C LYS A 526 -8.67 -11.34 -49.79
N THR A 527 -9.29 -10.32 -49.19
CA THR A 527 -8.64 -9.01 -48.96
C THR A 527 -7.44 -9.16 -48.03
N LEU A 528 -6.27 -8.69 -48.47
CA LEU A 528 -5.00 -8.84 -47.76
C LEU A 528 -4.62 -7.57 -46.98
N GLY A 529 -4.95 -6.39 -47.52
CA GLY A 529 -4.59 -5.10 -46.95
C GLY A 529 -4.21 -4.08 -48.01
N TRP A 530 -3.33 -3.15 -47.64
CA TRP A 530 -2.86 -2.03 -48.46
C TRP A 530 -1.37 -2.16 -48.79
N THR A 531 -1.02 -1.85 -50.04
CA THR A 531 0.36 -1.85 -50.55
C THR A 531 0.56 -0.66 -51.49
N ASP A 532 1.80 -0.16 -51.56
CA ASP A 532 2.20 0.97 -52.41
C ASP A 532 1.94 0.67 -53.91
N SER A 533 1.39 1.64 -54.64
CA SER A 533 1.04 1.46 -56.06
C SER A 533 2.24 1.13 -56.94
N ARG A 534 3.45 1.53 -56.54
CA ARG A 534 4.71 1.30 -57.29
C ARG A 534 5.13 -0.17 -57.29
N ALA A 535 4.51 -1.03 -56.48
CA ALA A 535 4.76 -2.47 -56.49
C ALA A 535 4.14 -3.20 -57.70
N PHE A 536 3.21 -2.56 -58.43
CA PHE A 536 2.31 -3.21 -59.38
C PHE A 536 2.51 -2.78 -60.85
N SER A 537 2.04 -3.63 -61.76
CA SER A 537 1.78 -3.32 -63.17
C SER A 537 0.31 -3.60 -63.48
N ILE A 538 -0.47 -2.57 -63.82
CA ILE A 538 -1.92 -2.68 -64.03
C ILE A 538 -2.20 -3.13 -65.46
N PHE A 539 -2.93 -4.24 -65.63
CA PHE A 539 -3.31 -4.78 -66.94
C PHE A 539 -4.82 -4.65 -67.26
N TYR A 540 -5.63 -4.27 -66.28
CA TYR A 540 -7.03 -3.90 -66.45
C TYR A 540 -7.43 -2.80 -65.45
N LYS A 541 -8.16 -1.78 -65.90
CA LYS A 541 -8.71 -0.70 -65.07
C LYS A 541 -10.10 -0.34 -65.59
N LYS A 542 -11.15 -0.65 -64.83
CA LYS A 542 -12.55 -0.55 -65.29
C LYS A 542 -12.86 0.77 -66.02
N ALA A 543 -12.55 1.90 -65.38
CA ALA A 543 -12.83 3.25 -65.90
C ALA A 543 -11.94 3.71 -67.08
N VAL A 544 -11.25 2.80 -67.77
CA VAL A 544 -10.44 3.05 -68.99
C VAL A 544 -10.55 1.88 -69.97
N THR A 545 -10.62 0.64 -69.46
CA THR A 545 -10.64 -0.57 -70.31
C THR A 545 -12.05 -0.99 -70.73
N ASP A 546 -13.09 -0.71 -69.93
CA ASP A 546 -14.48 -0.95 -70.32
C ASP A 546 -14.88 0.11 -71.38
N LYS A 547 -15.17 -0.31 -72.62
CA LYS A 547 -15.74 0.53 -73.67
C LYS A 547 -17.19 0.15 -73.95
N ALA A 548 -18.05 1.11 -74.26
CA ALA A 548 -19.43 0.84 -74.68
C ALA A 548 -19.48 0.00 -75.98
N ALA A 549 -20.52 -0.80 -76.12
CA ALA A 549 -20.85 -1.59 -77.30
C ALA A 549 -22.37 -1.72 -77.43
N SER A 550 -22.85 -2.05 -78.63
CA SER A 550 -24.23 -2.46 -78.86
C SER A 550 -24.21 -3.61 -79.84
N LEU A 551 -24.12 -4.84 -79.33
CA LEU A 551 -24.04 -6.06 -80.13
C LEU A 551 -24.98 -7.12 -79.56
N THR A 552 -25.36 -8.06 -80.42
CA THR A 552 -26.18 -9.23 -80.07
C THR A 552 -25.48 -10.50 -80.53
N LYS A 553 -25.36 -11.49 -79.65
CA LYS A 553 -24.59 -12.72 -79.89
C LYS A 553 -25.25 -13.96 -79.26
N LYS A 554 -24.93 -15.15 -79.78
CA LYS A 554 -25.33 -16.45 -79.20
C LYS A 554 -24.13 -17.17 -78.61
N VAL A 555 -24.36 -18.12 -77.71
CA VAL A 555 -23.28 -18.94 -77.13
C VAL A 555 -22.68 -19.86 -78.19
N ALA A 556 -21.35 -19.86 -78.33
CA ALA A 556 -20.62 -20.84 -79.12
C ALA A 556 -20.07 -21.98 -78.27
N LYS A 557 -19.56 -21.68 -77.06
CA LYS A 557 -18.89 -22.65 -76.17
C LYS A 557 -19.60 -22.76 -74.82
N LYS A 558 -20.49 -23.75 -74.67
CA LYS A 558 -21.34 -23.92 -73.47
C LYS A 558 -20.52 -24.06 -72.17
N THR A 559 -19.38 -24.74 -72.23
CA THR A 559 -18.47 -25.01 -71.10
C THR A 559 -17.68 -23.78 -70.62
N ASP A 560 -17.56 -22.74 -71.44
CA ASP A 560 -16.78 -21.56 -71.08
C ASP A 560 -17.39 -20.83 -69.88
N SER A 561 -16.53 -20.21 -69.07
CA SER A 561 -16.92 -19.55 -67.83
C SER A 561 -17.09 -18.04 -68.01
N TYR A 562 -18.03 -17.44 -67.27
CA TYR A 562 -18.21 -16.00 -67.18
C TYR A 562 -17.90 -15.49 -65.76
N TYR A 563 -17.49 -14.22 -65.67
CA TYR A 563 -16.81 -13.64 -64.50
C TYR A 563 -17.37 -12.25 -64.16
N LEU A 564 -17.11 -11.73 -62.94
CA LEU A 564 -17.56 -10.39 -62.53
C LEU A 564 -16.89 -9.23 -63.30
N LEU A 565 -15.69 -9.47 -63.82
CA LEU A 565 -14.80 -8.53 -64.51
C LEU A 565 -14.10 -9.29 -65.66
N PRO A 566 -13.54 -8.60 -66.69
CA PRO A 566 -12.91 -9.24 -67.86
C PRO A 566 -11.52 -9.81 -67.54
N VAL A 567 -11.45 -10.69 -66.54
CA VAL A 567 -10.26 -11.40 -66.07
C VAL A 567 -10.67 -12.81 -65.66
N ASP A 568 -9.93 -13.79 -66.15
CA ASP A 568 -10.01 -15.20 -65.77
C ASP A 568 -9.40 -15.43 -64.38
N ASP A 569 -10.17 -15.09 -63.35
CA ASP A 569 -9.87 -15.30 -61.93
C ASP A 569 -11.04 -16.07 -61.29
N ASN A 570 -10.76 -17.28 -60.79
CA ASN A 570 -11.78 -18.17 -60.22
C ASN A 570 -12.51 -17.54 -59.02
N SER A 571 -11.89 -16.62 -58.28
CA SER A 571 -12.54 -15.92 -57.16
C SER A 571 -13.60 -14.90 -57.58
N ILE A 572 -13.72 -14.65 -58.88
CA ILE A 572 -14.79 -13.84 -59.48
C ILE A 572 -15.59 -14.57 -60.56
N LYS A 573 -15.39 -15.89 -60.74
CA LYS A 573 -16.22 -16.72 -61.62
C LYS A 573 -17.67 -16.70 -61.12
N LYS A 574 -18.61 -16.54 -62.06
CA LYS A 574 -20.05 -16.45 -61.81
C LYS A 574 -20.85 -17.66 -62.30
N GLY A 575 -20.32 -18.42 -63.26
CA GLY A 575 -20.93 -19.65 -63.77
C GLY A 575 -20.28 -20.12 -65.06
N THR A 576 -21.01 -20.94 -65.82
CA THR A 576 -20.68 -21.37 -67.20
C THR A 576 -21.80 -20.99 -68.16
N LEU A 577 -21.51 -20.90 -69.46
CA LEU A 577 -22.48 -20.47 -70.47
C LEU A 577 -23.60 -21.49 -70.75
N SER A 578 -23.56 -22.70 -70.19
CA SER A 578 -24.57 -23.75 -70.37
C SER A 578 -26.00 -23.26 -70.14
N SER A 579 -26.25 -22.48 -69.08
CA SER A 579 -27.57 -21.91 -68.74
C SER A 579 -28.08 -20.84 -69.73
N TYR A 580 -27.22 -20.42 -70.66
CA TYR A 580 -27.50 -19.40 -71.68
C TYR A 580 -27.40 -19.97 -73.11
N ALA A 581 -27.21 -21.29 -73.26
CA ALA A 581 -26.84 -21.92 -74.53
C ALA A 581 -27.87 -21.75 -75.67
N SER A 582 -29.16 -21.64 -75.34
CA SER A 582 -30.26 -21.37 -76.27
C SER A 582 -30.59 -19.87 -76.42
N LYS A 583 -29.97 -19.00 -75.61
CA LYS A 583 -30.34 -17.58 -75.52
C LYS A 583 -29.57 -16.71 -76.51
N THR A 584 -30.26 -15.67 -76.96
CA THR A 584 -29.68 -14.52 -77.65
C THR A 584 -29.30 -13.46 -76.61
N LEU A 585 -28.01 -13.20 -76.42
CA LEU A 585 -27.49 -12.30 -75.39
C LEU A 585 -27.17 -10.93 -75.99
N LYS A 586 -27.50 -9.87 -75.24
CA LYS A 586 -27.06 -8.50 -75.56
C LYS A 586 -25.67 -8.24 -74.98
N ILE A 587 -24.93 -7.33 -75.59
CA ILE A 587 -23.61 -6.87 -75.16
C ILE A 587 -23.62 -5.34 -75.10
N ASP A 588 -23.50 -4.78 -73.89
CA ASP A 588 -23.43 -3.33 -73.66
C ASP A 588 -21.98 -2.80 -73.60
N ARG A 589 -21.00 -3.69 -73.39
CA ARG A 589 -19.60 -3.34 -73.17
C ARG A 589 -18.62 -4.37 -73.73
N THR A 590 -17.47 -3.87 -74.18
CA THR A 590 -16.30 -4.64 -74.61
C THR A 590 -15.05 -4.19 -73.85
N ALA A 591 -14.09 -5.09 -73.65
CA ALA A 591 -12.82 -4.81 -72.98
C ALA A 591 -11.70 -5.69 -73.54
N THR A 592 -10.57 -5.08 -73.94
CA THR A 592 -9.37 -5.84 -74.33
C THR A 592 -8.40 -5.90 -73.16
N VAL A 593 -8.17 -7.11 -72.65
CA VAL A 593 -7.35 -7.38 -71.46
C VAL A 593 -6.32 -8.43 -71.80
N GLN A 594 -5.03 -8.11 -71.63
CA GLN A 594 -3.89 -9.01 -71.95
C GLN A 594 -4.00 -9.63 -73.36
N LYS A 595 -4.32 -8.81 -74.37
CA LYS A 595 -4.59 -9.18 -75.78
C LYS A 595 -5.85 -10.03 -76.03
N VAL A 596 -6.62 -10.40 -75.00
CA VAL A 596 -7.91 -11.09 -75.14
C VAL A 596 -9.06 -10.08 -75.16
N VAL A 597 -9.97 -10.18 -76.14
CA VAL A 597 -11.22 -9.39 -76.15
C VAL A 597 -12.27 -10.10 -75.31
N TRP A 598 -12.95 -9.32 -74.46
CA TRP A 598 -14.04 -9.76 -73.59
C TRP A 598 -15.30 -8.95 -73.88
N TYR A 599 -16.46 -9.58 -73.76
CA TYR A 599 -17.77 -8.95 -73.83
C TYR A 599 -18.47 -9.04 -72.47
N HIS A 600 -19.14 -7.96 -72.07
CA HIS A 600 -20.07 -7.96 -70.95
C HIS A 600 -21.46 -8.33 -71.48
N ILE A 601 -22.03 -9.42 -70.99
CA ILE A 601 -23.28 -10.01 -71.51
C ILE A 601 -24.48 -9.71 -70.60
N LEU A 602 -25.64 -9.53 -71.24
CA LEU A 602 -26.94 -9.34 -70.60
C LEU A 602 -27.96 -10.35 -71.12
N ASP A 603 -28.81 -10.81 -70.21
CA ASP A 603 -29.99 -11.63 -70.45
C ASP A 603 -31.22 -10.71 -70.31
N GLY A 604 -31.76 -10.25 -71.44
CA GLY A 604 -32.70 -9.12 -71.45
C GLY A 604 -32.04 -7.83 -70.98
N SER A 605 -32.47 -7.30 -69.83
CA SER A 605 -31.87 -6.16 -69.11
C SER A 605 -30.91 -6.58 -68.00
N LYS A 606 -30.85 -7.88 -67.64
CA LYS A 606 -30.08 -8.37 -66.50
C LYS A 606 -28.61 -8.57 -66.88
N ALA A 607 -27.71 -7.78 -66.30
CA ALA A 607 -26.27 -8.00 -66.41
C ALA A 607 -25.87 -9.36 -65.83
N ILE A 608 -25.15 -10.17 -66.62
CA ILE A 608 -24.72 -11.53 -66.26
C ILE A 608 -23.24 -11.56 -65.86
N GLY A 609 -22.38 -10.89 -66.64
CA GLY A 609 -20.95 -10.78 -66.37
C GLY A 609 -20.12 -10.69 -67.65
N TRP A 610 -18.81 -10.87 -67.52
CA TRP A 610 -17.85 -10.83 -68.61
C TRP A 610 -17.46 -12.21 -69.10
N VAL A 611 -17.35 -12.37 -70.41
CA VAL A 611 -16.96 -13.61 -71.10
C VAL A 611 -15.98 -13.31 -72.23
N LYS A 612 -15.11 -14.26 -72.60
CA LYS A 612 -14.20 -14.08 -73.74
C LYS A 612 -15.02 -13.98 -75.03
N ALA A 613 -14.62 -13.10 -75.95
CA ALA A 613 -15.34 -12.89 -77.21
C ALA A 613 -15.44 -14.18 -78.05
N SER A 614 -14.38 -15.00 -78.05
CA SER A 614 -14.31 -16.29 -78.74
C SER A 614 -15.10 -17.43 -78.06
N SER A 615 -15.90 -17.13 -77.04
CA SER A 615 -16.91 -18.03 -76.45
C SER A 615 -18.31 -17.85 -77.06
N LEU A 616 -18.51 -16.78 -77.84
CA LEU A 616 -19.77 -16.41 -78.49
C LEU A 616 -19.64 -16.43 -80.03
N LYS A 617 -20.78 -16.44 -80.73
CA LYS A 617 -20.90 -16.32 -82.19
C LYS A 617 -22.02 -15.35 -82.58
#